data_AF-A0A1M6D2S1-F1
#
_entry.id   AF-A0A1M6D2S1-F1
#
_cell.length_a   1.000
_cell.length_b   1.000
_cell.length_c   1.000
_cell.angle_alpha   90.00
_cell.angle_beta   90.00
_cell.angle_gamma   90.00
#
_symmetry.space_group_name_H-M   'P 1'
#
loop_
_entity.id
_entity.type
_entity.pdbx_description
1 polymer ?
#
loop_
_entity_poly.entity_id
_entity_poly.type
_entity_poly.pdbx_seq_one_letter_code
_entity_poly.pdbx_strand_id
1 'polypeptide(L)'
;MNTRKTKHTSFRSLIGLAFFFMSICGAFAQDTGMKEEFAKLQEQREQRTSLIDYLKNTKQVSETAAGTLSLADNAPAAAKQAVESENKDRQRMFVIIASIQGSTVAKVAKEFAQRMGVDVNAKKMVTTLRVHGSNTVGASLAPALVRAFLKDKGFTGITTDRDGVEAMISYSKPGDNTIYQVEIKAHGSSTAFGETDSNKGVGLLGKFCDIGMASRPMKDKEQKALMDAGMGDMRTAASEFPIALDGVAVVLNRSNPIQALTVEQIAEIFSGKISNWKQLGGEDLPIQIFARDEQSGTWDTFKSRVLKPFKFKLSENNVKRFEDSALLVRNVAATKGGIGFTGLAYVDSTVKGLAVQAGKEARPFQPTRLTVKTQDYPLARLLYFYLPVNASSLSRDFVKFTMSNDGQEVVDKSGLVGQGLSSQVDRNNADQLKKQLLSDASVPQAYKMLIANSDRSDTQANIRFVQGSNEPDINSLNNLDRLASYLANPGHEKFGVVLVGFADSVGNQSSNLRLSRKRAEEVKALLEAKGVRNITAEGFGEAMPVADNGSESGRAQNRRVEIWLTRK
;
A
#
# COMPACT_ATOMS: atom_id res chain seq x y z
N MET A 1 6.73 -5.38 45.26
CA MET A 1 5.97 -5.92 46.42
C MET A 1 4.65 -5.17 46.54
N ASN A 2 3.56 -5.74 46.01
CA ASN A 2 2.23 -5.70 46.63
C ASN A 2 1.27 -6.54 45.77
N THR A 3 1.05 -7.76 46.23
CA THR A 3 0.10 -8.74 45.69
C THR A 3 -1.32 -8.33 46.10
N ARG A 4 -2.11 -7.78 45.17
CA ARG A 4 -3.56 -7.66 45.35
C ARG A 4 -4.30 -8.71 44.52
N LYS A 5 -4.87 -9.64 45.27
CA LYS A 5 -5.74 -10.77 44.95
C LYS A 5 -6.70 -10.52 43.77
N THR A 6 -6.56 -11.36 42.74
CA THR A 6 -7.62 -11.71 41.79
C THR A 6 -8.61 -12.69 42.44
N LYS A 7 -9.63 -12.15 43.11
CA LYS A 7 -10.89 -12.85 43.40
C LYS A 7 -11.98 -11.79 43.32
N HIS A 8 -12.82 -11.84 42.29
CA HIS A 8 -14.19 -11.30 42.19
C HIS A 8 -14.54 -10.99 40.72
N THR A 9 -14.87 -12.03 39.94
CA THR A 9 -15.54 -11.83 38.64
C THR A 9 -16.64 -12.86 38.37
N SER A 10 -16.60 -14.06 38.96
CA SER A 10 -17.69 -15.05 38.80
C SER A 10 -18.95 -14.78 39.64
N PHE A 11 -18.93 -13.77 40.51
CA PHE A 11 -20.03 -13.46 41.44
C PHE A 11 -21.00 -12.39 40.92
N ARG A 12 -20.73 -11.76 39.76
CA ARG A 12 -21.54 -10.64 39.24
C ARG A 12 -22.72 -11.08 38.36
N SER A 13 -22.67 -12.23 37.69
CA SER A 13 -23.77 -12.71 36.82
C SER A 13 -24.99 -13.15 37.63
N LEU A 14 -24.78 -13.96 38.67
CA LEU A 14 -25.83 -14.46 39.58
C LEU A 14 -26.50 -13.32 40.39
N ILE A 15 -25.70 -12.38 40.90
CA ILE A 15 -26.22 -11.27 41.72
C ILE A 15 -26.97 -10.25 40.84
N GLY A 16 -26.45 -9.88 39.67
CA GLY A 16 -27.10 -8.91 38.79
C GLY A 16 -28.48 -9.36 38.32
N LEU A 17 -28.63 -10.67 38.09
CA LEU A 17 -29.87 -11.30 37.68
C LEU A 17 -30.84 -11.42 38.87
N ALA A 18 -30.41 -11.96 40.01
CA ALA A 18 -31.24 -12.06 41.22
C ALA A 18 -31.69 -10.68 41.75
N PHE A 19 -30.87 -9.63 41.64
CA PHE A 19 -31.26 -8.25 41.97
C PHE A 19 -32.20 -7.62 40.96
N PHE A 20 -32.08 -7.92 39.65
CA PHE A 20 -33.11 -7.56 38.67
C PHE A 20 -34.46 -8.13 39.08
N PHE A 21 -34.47 -9.37 39.55
CA PHE A 21 -35.68 -10.06 39.96
C PHE A 21 -36.25 -9.60 41.31
N MET A 22 -35.41 -9.37 42.32
CA MET A 22 -35.88 -8.85 43.62
C MET A 22 -36.51 -7.47 43.54
N SER A 23 -36.01 -6.58 42.67
CA SER A 23 -36.63 -5.26 42.46
C SER A 23 -37.96 -5.32 41.69
N ILE A 24 -38.22 -6.39 40.92
CA ILE A 24 -39.45 -6.54 40.11
C ILE A 24 -40.55 -7.28 40.88
N CYS A 25 -40.19 -8.16 41.82
CA CYS A 25 -41.15 -8.85 42.70
C CYS A 25 -41.87 -7.92 43.71
N GLY A 26 -41.46 -6.66 43.82
CA GLY A 26 -42.04 -5.67 44.75
C GLY A 26 -43.44 -5.16 44.39
N ALA A 27 -43.98 -5.45 43.20
CA ALA A 27 -45.33 -5.04 42.80
C ALA A 27 -46.14 -6.23 42.26
N PHE A 28 -47.09 -6.66 43.08
CA PHE A 28 -48.24 -7.56 42.89
C PHE A 28 -48.69 -7.84 41.43
N ALA A 29 -48.83 -9.10 41.01
CA ALA A 29 -49.91 -10.07 41.28
C ALA A 29 -51.15 -9.86 40.40
N GLN A 30 -51.31 -10.68 39.34
CA GLN A 30 -52.62 -11.13 38.85
C GLN A 30 -52.62 -12.25 37.79
N ASP A 31 -51.47 -12.66 37.22
CA ASP A 31 -51.42 -13.78 36.27
C ASP A 31 -50.63 -14.98 36.85
N THR A 32 -51.34 -16.05 37.22
CA THR A 32 -50.75 -17.28 37.78
C THR A 32 -50.07 -18.13 36.70
N GLY A 33 -50.55 -18.12 35.45
CA GLY A 33 -50.00 -18.92 34.36
C GLY A 33 -48.62 -18.44 33.93
N MET A 34 -48.43 -17.12 33.80
CA MET A 34 -47.12 -16.55 33.46
C MET A 34 -46.07 -16.73 34.56
N LYS A 35 -46.49 -16.82 35.84
CA LYS A 35 -45.57 -17.10 36.95
C LYS A 35 -45.03 -18.53 36.92
N GLU A 36 -45.88 -19.51 36.60
CA GLU A 36 -45.47 -20.90 36.46
C GLU A 36 -44.55 -21.11 35.25
N GLU A 37 -44.84 -20.45 34.13
CA GLU A 37 -43.97 -20.48 32.95
C GLU A 37 -42.60 -19.86 33.26
N PHE A 38 -42.59 -18.73 33.97
CA PHE A 38 -41.36 -18.08 34.41
C PHE A 38 -40.51 -18.98 35.33
N ALA A 39 -41.12 -19.66 36.30
CA ALA A 39 -40.42 -20.57 37.21
C ALA A 39 -39.78 -21.76 36.46
N LYS A 40 -40.47 -22.33 35.48
CA LYS A 40 -39.94 -23.43 34.63
C LYS A 40 -38.75 -22.96 33.79
N LEU A 41 -38.79 -21.76 33.24
CA LEU A 41 -37.66 -21.19 32.49
C LEU A 41 -36.43 -20.97 33.39
N GLN A 42 -36.62 -20.60 34.66
CA GLN A 42 -35.52 -20.40 35.60
C GLN A 42 -34.79 -21.71 35.93
N GLU A 43 -35.52 -22.78 36.22
CA GLU A 43 -34.95 -24.11 36.50
C GLU A 43 -34.12 -24.65 35.34
N GLN A 44 -34.60 -24.47 34.09
CA GLN A 44 -33.88 -24.89 32.89
C GLN A 44 -32.56 -24.12 32.68
N ARG A 45 -32.46 -22.87 33.14
CA ARG A 45 -31.26 -22.04 33.01
C ARG A 45 -30.20 -22.40 34.04
N GLU A 46 -30.58 -22.71 35.28
CA GLU A 46 -29.64 -23.11 36.33
C GLU A 46 -28.76 -24.30 35.91
N GLN A 47 -29.32 -25.22 35.12
CA GLN A 47 -28.60 -26.37 34.56
C GLN A 47 -27.52 -25.99 33.53
N ARG A 48 -27.59 -24.81 32.89
CA ARG A 48 -26.68 -24.37 31.82
C ARG A 48 -25.74 -23.23 32.21
N THR A 49 -26.00 -22.54 33.32
CA THR A 49 -25.25 -21.35 33.78
C THR A 49 -23.74 -21.59 33.88
N SER A 50 -23.32 -22.73 34.44
CA SER A 50 -21.89 -23.04 34.63
C SER A 50 -21.11 -23.13 33.31
N LEU A 51 -21.73 -23.66 32.26
CA LEU A 51 -21.11 -23.74 30.93
C LEU A 51 -20.98 -22.34 30.30
N ILE A 52 -22.01 -21.51 30.42
CA ILE A 52 -21.99 -20.16 29.85
C ILE A 52 -20.98 -19.26 30.58
N ASP A 53 -20.88 -19.38 31.90
CA ASP A 53 -19.87 -18.64 32.68
C ASP A 53 -18.45 -19.08 32.32
N TYR A 54 -18.22 -20.38 32.10
CA TYR A 54 -16.96 -20.89 31.57
C TYR A 54 -16.63 -20.31 30.19
N LEU A 55 -17.60 -20.29 29.27
CA LEU A 55 -17.44 -19.76 27.91
C LEU A 55 -17.20 -18.24 27.89
N LYS A 56 -17.80 -17.49 28.82
CA LYS A 56 -17.52 -16.05 29.00
C LYS A 56 -16.10 -15.82 29.52
N ASN A 57 -15.65 -16.60 30.51
CA ASN A 57 -14.31 -16.48 31.07
C ASN A 57 -13.22 -16.81 30.04
N THR A 58 -13.50 -17.71 29.10
CA THR A 58 -12.59 -18.05 27.98
C THR A 58 -12.75 -17.12 26.77
N LYS A 59 -13.54 -16.06 26.89
CA LYS A 59 -13.84 -15.09 25.81
C LYS A 59 -14.46 -15.70 24.56
N GLN A 60 -15.10 -16.87 24.66
CA GLN A 60 -15.83 -17.50 23.56
C GLN A 60 -17.28 -17.01 23.45
N VAL A 61 -17.83 -16.45 24.52
CA VAL A 61 -19.19 -15.89 24.56
C VAL A 61 -19.18 -14.47 25.14
N SER A 62 -19.98 -13.57 24.56
CA SER A 62 -20.15 -12.20 25.04
C SER A 62 -21.64 -11.80 25.11
N GLU A 63 -21.95 -10.84 25.97
CA GLU A 63 -23.28 -10.24 26.09
C GLU A 63 -23.48 -9.18 24.99
N THR A 64 -24.66 -9.13 24.39
CA THR A 64 -25.00 -8.18 23.31
C THR A 64 -25.93 -7.07 23.82
N ALA A 65 -26.03 -5.97 23.07
CA ALA A 65 -26.96 -4.87 23.36
C ALA A 65 -28.44 -5.29 23.29
N ALA A 66 -28.74 -6.43 22.64
CA ALA A 66 -30.08 -7.02 22.60
C ALA A 66 -30.37 -7.96 23.80
N GLY A 67 -29.49 -7.99 24.80
CA GLY A 67 -29.65 -8.83 25.99
C GLY A 67 -29.47 -10.33 25.73
N THR A 68 -29.03 -10.73 24.53
CA THR A 68 -28.68 -12.09 24.15
C THR A 68 -27.16 -12.30 24.15
N LEU A 69 -26.73 -13.54 24.02
CA LEU A 69 -25.34 -13.96 23.93
C LEU A 69 -24.90 -14.10 22.46
N SER A 70 -23.70 -13.62 22.17
CA SER A 70 -22.99 -13.85 20.90
C SER A 70 -21.85 -14.83 21.13
N LEU A 71 -21.67 -15.75 20.19
CA LEU A 71 -20.65 -16.81 20.23
C LEU A 71 -19.52 -16.49 19.22
N ALA A 72 -18.28 -16.83 19.55
CA ALA A 72 -17.16 -16.74 18.62
C ALA A 72 -17.27 -17.77 17.48
N ASP A 73 -16.82 -17.42 16.27
CA ASP A 73 -16.98 -18.24 15.06
C ASP A 73 -16.36 -19.64 15.15
N ASN A 74 -15.37 -19.83 16.03
CA ASN A 74 -14.65 -21.10 16.22
C ASN A 74 -15.14 -21.92 17.42
N ALA A 75 -16.30 -21.60 17.99
CA ALA A 75 -16.78 -22.26 19.20
C ALA A 75 -17.26 -23.71 18.94
N PRO A 76 -17.10 -24.63 19.91
CA PRO A 76 -17.56 -26.01 19.79
C PRO A 76 -19.08 -26.14 19.60
N ALA A 77 -19.55 -27.21 18.94
CA ALA A 77 -20.98 -27.44 18.70
C ALA A 77 -21.84 -27.46 19.98
N ALA A 78 -21.30 -28.01 21.07
CA ALA A 78 -21.98 -28.01 22.38
C ALA A 78 -22.18 -26.58 22.95
N ALA A 79 -21.23 -25.66 22.69
CA ALA A 79 -21.36 -24.26 23.07
C ALA A 79 -22.45 -23.54 22.25
N LYS A 80 -22.55 -23.87 20.95
CA LYS A 80 -23.60 -23.35 20.06
C LYS A 80 -25.00 -23.72 20.55
N GLN A 81 -25.23 -24.99 20.86
CA GLN A 81 -26.53 -25.46 21.35
C GLN A 81 -26.92 -24.82 22.70
N ALA A 82 -25.95 -24.66 23.60
CA ALA A 82 -26.18 -24.02 24.90
C ALA A 82 -26.51 -22.52 24.76
N VAL A 83 -25.80 -21.79 23.89
CA VAL A 83 -26.06 -20.37 23.61
C VAL A 83 -27.40 -20.16 22.90
N GLU A 84 -27.76 -21.01 21.92
CA GLU A 84 -29.05 -20.94 21.24
C GLU A 84 -30.22 -21.15 22.21
N SER A 85 -30.12 -22.15 23.08
CA SER A 85 -31.14 -22.45 24.09
C SER A 85 -31.28 -21.31 25.10
N GLU A 86 -30.16 -20.77 25.58
CA GLU A 86 -30.14 -19.64 26.50
C GLU A 86 -30.73 -18.36 25.87
N ASN A 87 -30.42 -18.09 24.60
CA ASN A 87 -30.97 -16.94 23.88
C ASN A 87 -32.49 -17.06 23.70
N LYS A 88 -32.99 -18.26 23.42
CA LYS A 88 -34.43 -18.53 23.31
C LYS A 88 -35.15 -18.28 24.63
N ASP A 89 -34.57 -18.71 25.74
CA ASP A 89 -35.15 -18.50 27.07
C ASP A 89 -35.11 -17.02 27.48
N ARG A 90 -34.01 -16.32 27.19
CA ARG A 90 -33.91 -14.86 27.38
C ARG A 90 -35.00 -14.11 26.62
N GLN A 91 -35.20 -14.44 25.34
CA GLN A 91 -36.23 -13.82 24.52
C GLN A 91 -37.64 -14.07 25.07
N ARG A 92 -37.95 -15.31 25.48
CA ARG A 92 -39.22 -15.64 26.13
C ARG A 92 -39.41 -14.85 27.41
N MET A 93 -38.39 -14.76 28.25
CA MET A 93 -38.44 -13.96 29.47
C MET A 93 -38.65 -12.48 29.19
N PHE A 94 -38.01 -11.91 28.16
CA PHE A 94 -38.21 -10.50 27.81
C PHE A 94 -39.64 -10.23 27.35
N VAL A 95 -40.28 -11.18 26.64
CA VAL A 95 -41.71 -11.10 26.29
C VAL A 95 -42.60 -11.10 27.53
N ILE A 96 -42.37 -12.03 28.45
CA ILE A 96 -43.14 -12.13 29.70
C ILE A 96 -42.99 -10.84 30.52
N ILE A 97 -41.76 -10.37 30.72
CA ILE A 97 -41.47 -9.15 31.51
C ILE A 97 -42.06 -7.91 30.83
N ALA A 98 -41.95 -7.79 29.51
CA ALA A 98 -42.52 -6.67 28.76
C ALA A 98 -44.04 -6.61 28.91
N SER A 99 -44.71 -7.77 28.85
CA SER A 99 -46.15 -7.90 29.09
C SER A 99 -46.53 -7.45 30.50
N ILE A 100 -45.81 -7.92 31.52
CA ILE A 100 -46.06 -7.56 32.93
C ILE A 100 -45.85 -6.06 33.20
N GLN A 101 -44.83 -5.46 32.59
CA GLN A 101 -44.45 -4.06 32.86
C GLN A 101 -45.16 -3.03 31.98
N GLY A 102 -46.04 -3.46 31.05
CA GLY A 102 -46.58 -2.56 30.02
C GLY A 102 -45.49 -1.90 29.17
N SER A 103 -44.40 -2.62 28.94
CA SER A 103 -43.17 -2.15 28.28
C SER A 103 -42.97 -2.85 26.94
N THR A 104 -41.91 -2.51 26.21
CA THR A 104 -41.52 -3.23 25.00
C THR A 104 -40.40 -4.24 25.30
N VAL A 105 -40.41 -5.36 24.57
CA VAL A 105 -39.35 -6.37 24.64
C VAL A 105 -37.97 -5.75 24.42
N ALA A 106 -37.87 -4.78 23.50
CA ALA A 106 -36.63 -4.06 23.21
C ALA A 106 -36.12 -3.24 24.41
N LYS A 107 -37.01 -2.58 25.16
CA LYS A 107 -36.65 -1.83 26.36
C LYS A 107 -36.17 -2.75 27.48
N VAL A 108 -36.89 -3.85 27.73
CA VAL A 108 -36.51 -4.88 28.71
C VAL A 108 -35.15 -5.50 28.37
N ALA A 109 -34.94 -5.86 27.11
CA ALA A 109 -33.67 -6.40 26.63
C ALA A 109 -32.50 -5.42 26.81
N LYS A 110 -32.73 -4.12 26.56
CA LYS A 110 -31.74 -3.05 26.74
C LYS A 110 -31.37 -2.87 28.22
N GLU A 111 -32.37 -2.82 29.11
CA GLU A 111 -32.14 -2.71 30.57
C GLU A 111 -31.41 -3.94 31.11
N PHE A 112 -31.76 -5.13 30.63
CA PHE A 112 -31.06 -6.37 30.96
C PHE A 112 -29.58 -6.31 30.55
N ALA A 113 -29.30 -5.93 29.30
CA ALA A 113 -27.95 -5.81 28.79
C ALA A 113 -27.12 -4.79 29.60
N GLN A 114 -27.69 -3.63 29.95
CA GLN A 114 -27.04 -2.64 30.83
C GLN A 114 -26.60 -3.23 32.17
N ARG A 115 -27.46 -4.02 32.80
CA ARG A 115 -27.15 -4.64 34.10
C ARG A 115 -26.11 -5.76 34.01
N MET A 116 -26.02 -6.42 32.85
CA MET A 116 -24.93 -7.35 32.55
C MET A 116 -23.60 -6.65 32.24
N GLY A 117 -23.54 -5.31 32.35
CA GLY A 117 -22.34 -4.52 32.11
C GLY A 117 -22.09 -4.22 30.63
N VAL A 118 -23.07 -4.46 29.76
CA VAL A 118 -23.00 -4.04 28.35
C VAL A 118 -23.30 -2.55 28.28
N ASP A 119 -22.38 -1.78 27.71
CA ASP A 119 -22.70 -0.42 27.29
C ASP A 119 -23.64 -0.48 26.08
N VAL A 120 -24.94 -0.46 26.34
CA VAL A 120 -25.98 -0.48 25.30
C VAL A 120 -26.05 0.79 24.47
N ASN A 121 -25.31 1.83 24.87
CA ASN A 121 -25.15 3.06 24.10
C ASN A 121 -23.81 3.06 23.34
N ALA A 122 -22.97 2.02 23.51
CA ALA A 122 -21.78 1.85 22.71
C ALA A 122 -22.16 1.78 21.24
N LYS A 123 -21.56 2.68 20.45
CA LYS A 123 -21.78 2.68 19.01
C LYS A 123 -21.33 1.34 18.44
N LYS A 124 -22.15 0.74 17.58
CA LYS A 124 -21.80 -0.49 16.87
C LYS A 124 -20.53 -0.22 16.07
N MET A 125 -19.51 -1.05 16.24
CA MET A 125 -18.26 -0.97 15.49
C MET A 125 -18.34 -1.94 14.31
N VAL A 126 -18.03 -1.48 13.09
CA VAL A 126 -18.03 -2.32 11.89
C VAL A 126 -16.77 -2.06 11.07
N THR A 127 -15.91 -3.07 10.94
CA THR A 127 -14.80 -3.02 9.98
C THR A 127 -15.33 -3.18 8.57
N THR A 128 -15.14 -2.16 7.75
CA THR A 128 -15.64 -2.08 6.37
C THR A 128 -14.60 -2.44 5.32
N LEU A 129 -13.33 -2.28 5.66
CA LEU A 129 -12.22 -2.54 4.76
C LEU A 129 -10.98 -2.92 5.57
N ARG A 130 -10.24 -3.90 5.07
CA ARG A 130 -8.94 -4.35 5.58
C ARG A 130 -7.88 -4.24 4.49
N VAL A 131 -6.83 -3.47 4.73
CA VAL A 131 -5.79 -3.11 3.74
C VAL A 131 -4.42 -3.50 4.28
N HIS A 132 -3.88 -4.65 3.89
CA HIS A 132 -2.68 -5.23 4.53
C HIS A 132 -1.52 -5.42 3.54
N GLY A 133 -0.28 -5.33 4.00
CA GLY A 133 0.90 -5.66 3.20
C GLY A 133 2.11 -4.76 3.43
N SER A 134 2.61 -4.14 2.35
CA SER A 134 3.84 -3.35 2.30
C SER A 134 3.95 -2.27 3.38
N ASN A 135 5.09 -2.25 4.08
CA ASN A 135 5.50 -1.19 5.02
C ASN A 135 5.49 0.19 4.36
N THR A 136 6.02 0.28 3.14
CA THR A 136 6.12 1.56 2.40
C THR A 136 4.75 2.15 2.12
N VAL A 137 3.79 1.31 1.74
CA VAL A 137 2.43 1.75 1.43
C VAL A 137 1.66 2.00 2.71
N GLY A 138 1.74 1.09 3.69
CA GLY A 138 0.94 1.13 4.91
C GLY A 138 1.35 2.18 5.93
N ALA A 139 2.63 2.58 6.01
CA ALA A 139 3.11 3.48 7.06
C ALA A 139 2.49 4.91 6.98
N SER A 140 2.32 5.42 5.76
CA SER A 140 1.84 6.79 5.53
C SER A 140 0.87 6.91 4.37
N LEU A 141 1.12 6.24 3.23
CA LEU A 141 0.34 6.43 2.02
C LEU A 141 -1.10 5.89 2.15
N ALA A 142 -1.27 4.62 2.52
CA ALA A 142 -2.61 4.03 2.66
C ALA A 142 -3.48 4.75 3.69
N PRO A 143 -2.99 5.11 4.90
CA PRO A 143 -3.77 5.93 5.82
C PRO A 143 -4.19 7.28 5.23
N ALA A 144 -3.30 7.96 4.50
CA ALA A 144 -3.61 9.23 3.86
C ALA A 144 -4.68 9.08 2.77
N LEU A 145 -4.56 8.07 1.91
CA LEU A 145 -5.52 7.76 0.85
C LEU A 145 -6.90 7.39 1.42
N VAL A 146 -6.95 6.55 2.46
CA VAL A 146 -8.22 6.17 3.10
C VAL A 146 -8.92 7.38 3.69
N ARG A 147 -8.22 8.26 4.43
CA ARG A 147 -8.86 9.46 4.97
C ARG A 147 -9.40 10.38 3.87
N ALA A 148 -8.64 10.56 2.79
CA ALA A 148 -9.07 11.39 1.67
C ALA A 148 -10.30 10.78 0.96
N PHE A 149 -10.31 9.47 0.74
CA PHE A 149 -11.44 8.74 0.17
C PHE A 149 -12.71 8.85 1.03
N LEU A 150 -12.58 8.65 2.34
CA LEU A 150 -13.73 8.75 3.25
C LEU A 150 -14.30 10.18 3.27
N LYS A 151 -13.43 11.19 3.18
CA LYS A 151 -13.85 12.59 3.06
C LYS A 151 -14.55 12.86 1.72
N ASP A 152 -14.03 12.33 0.61
CA ASP A 152 -14.62 12.41 -0.73
C ASP A 152 -16.04 11.79 -0.76
N LYS A 153 -16.23 10.67 -0.06
CA LYS A 153 -17.55 10.04 0.13
C LYS A 153 -18.51 10.82 1.05
N GLY A 154 -18.10 11.96 1.60
CA GLY A 154 -18.92 12.76 2.51
C GLY A 154 -19.06 12.18 3.92
N PHE A 155 -18.19 11.22 4.30
CA PHE A 155 -18.20 10.68 5.65
C PHE A 155 -17.53 11.64 6.64
N THR A 156 -17.94 11.54 7.91
CA THR A 156 -17.55 12.48 8.96
C THR A 156 -16.92 11.75 10.14
N GLY A 157 -16.39 12.50 11.13
CA GLY A 157 -15.79 11.91 12.33
C GLY A 157 -14.56 11.03 12.05
N ILE A 158 -13.81 11.36 10.99
CA ILE A 158 -12.65 10.58 10.55
C ILE A 158 -11.51 10.76 11.55
N THR A 159 -11.18 9.71 12.29
CA THR A 159 -10.05 9.67 13.22
C THR A 159 -9.10 8.54 12.87
N THR A 160 -7.84 8.66 13.28
CA THR A 160 -6.83 7.63 13.05
C THR A 160 -6.17 7.29 14.37
N ASP A 161 -6.26 6.03 14.75
CA ASP A 161 -5.49 5.44 15.84
C ASP A 161 -4.31 4.67 15.25
N ARG A 162 -3.13 4.76 15.89
CA ARG A 162 -1.90 4.14 15.39
C ARG A 162 -1.24 3.33 16.49
N ASP A 163 -0.82 2.12 16.14
CA ASP A 163 0.04 1.28 16.94
C ASP A 163 1.22 0.81 16.09
N GLY A 164 2.37 1.46 16.27
CA GLY A 164 3.55 1.27 15.43
C GLY A 164 3.27 1.50 13.94
N VAL A 165 3.32 0.41 13.16
CA VAL A 165 3.11 0.40 11.69
C VAL A 165 1.68 0.02 11.29
N GLU A 166 0.80 -0.23 12.26
CA GLU A 166 -0.62 -0.47 12.06
C GLU A 166 -1.44 0.81 12.28
N ALA A 167 -2.56 0.93 11.57
CA ALA A 167 -3.48 2.04 11.74
C ALA A 167 -4.94 1.56 11.67
N MET A 168 -5.77 2.13 12.54
CA MET A 168 -7.22 1.95 12.52
C MET A 168 -7.88 3.30 12.25
N ILE A 169 -8.56 3.43 11.11
CA ILE A 169 -9.26 4.66 10.74
C ILE A 169 -10.74 4.50 11.03
N SER A 170 -11.25 5.27 11.97
CA SER A 170 -12.67 5.24 12.34
C SER A 170 -13.42 6.39 11.65
N TYR A 171 -14.69 6.18 11.27
CA TYR A 171 -15.53 7.19 10.64
C TYR A 171 -17.03 6.93 10.88
N SER A 172 -17.87 7.93 10.61
CA SER A 172 -19.33 7.83 10.72
C SER A 172 -20.00 8.23 9.40
N LYS A 173 -21.09 7.54 9.08
CA LYS A 173 -21.96 7.90 7.95
C LYS A 173 -23.05 8.85 8.45
N PRO A 174 -23.43 9.90 7.69
CA PRO A 174 -24.54 10.77 8.06
C PRO A 174 -25.82 9.96 8.31
N GLY A 175 -26.51 10.22 9.43
CA GLY A 175 -27.74 9.53 9.80
C GLY A 175 -27.57 8.12 10.39
N ASP A 176 -26.33 7.65 10.60
CA ASP A 176 -26.02 6.33 11.16
C ASP A 176 -25.38 6.45 12.56
N ASN A 177 -25.81 5.59 13.49
CA ASN A 177 -25.23 5.50 14.84
C ASN A 177 -24.12 4.43 14.95
N THR A 178 -23.63 3.93 13.81
CA THR A 178 -22.51 2.98 13.69
C THR A 178 -21.20 3.73 13.49
N ILE A 179 -20.15 3.32 14.21
CA ILE A 179 -18.76 3.68 13.88
C ILE A 179 -18.22 2.62 12.93
N TYR A 180 -17.84 3.07 11.75
CA TYR A 180 -17.19 2.23 10.77
C TYR A 180 -15.68 2.34 10.88
N GLN A 181 -14.97 1.29 10.52
CA GLN A 181 -13.52 1.24 10.60
C GLN A 181 -12.87 0.72 9.32
N VAL A 182 -11.68 1.21 9.05
CA VAL A 182 -10.74 0.67 8.06
C VAL A 182 -9.48 0.26 8.80
N GLU A 183 -9.12 -1.02 8.68
CA GLU A 183 -7.92 -1.61 9.28
C GLU A 183 -6.77 -1.57 8.27
N ILE A 184 -5.60 -1.11 8.70
CA ILE A 184 -4.38 -1.07 7.90
C ILE A 184 -3.26 -1.76 8.66
N LYS A 185 -2.64 -2.78 8.05
CA LYS A 185 -1.51 -3.51 8.63
C LYS A 185 -0.32 -3.54 7.69
N ALA A 186 0.79 -2.93 8.10
CA ALA A 186 2.00 -2.84 7.30
C ALA A 186 3.07 -3.81 7.85
N HIS A 187 3.17 -5.00 7.24
CA HIS A 187 4.08 -6.08 7.66
C HIS A 187 4.95 -6.62 6.53
N GLY A 188 5.09 -5.85 5.44
CA GLY A 188 5.89 -6.21 4.27
C GLY A 188 5.07 -6.79 3.12
N SER A 189 5.59 -6.66 1.89
CA SER A 189 4.81 -6.92 0.67
C SER A 189 4.35 -8.38 0.50
N SER A 190 5.07 -9.36 1.05
CA SER A 190 4.68 -10.78 0.93
C SER A 190 3.45 -11.12 1.79
N THR A 191 3.20 -10.37 2.87
CA THR A 191 2.07 -10.60 3.77
C THR A 191 0.73 -10.23 3.14
N ALA A 192 0.74 -9.38 2.10
CA ALA A 192 -0.42 -9.11 1.27
C ALA A 192 -0.97 -10.37 0.60
N PHE A 193 -0.10 -11.34 0.27
CA PHE A 193 -0.44 -12.51 -0.55
C PHE A 193 -0.47 -13.82 0.25
N GLY A 194 -0.18 -13.77 1.55
CA GLY A 194 -0.31 -14.93 2.45
C GLY A 194 0.98 -15.54 2.97
N GLU A 195 2.12 -14.89 2.76
CA GLU A 195 3.40 -15.32 3.34
C GLU A 195 3.85 -14.37 4.46
N THR A 196 4.08 -14.93 5.65
CA THR A 196 4.86 -14.30 6.73
C THR A 196 6.05 -15.19 7.08
N ASP A 197 6.99 -14.68 7.87
CA ASP A 197 8.13 -15.46 8.36
C ASP A 197 7.71 -16.55 9.37
N SER A 198 6.51 -16.46 9.95
CA SER A 198 6.03 -17.33 11.04
C SER A 198 4.81 -18.19 10.68
N ASN A 199 4.02 -17.85 9.66
CA ASN A 199 2.78 -18.53 9.25
C ASN A 199 2.45 -18.35 7.75
N LYS A 200 1.86 -19.38 7.14
CA LYS A 200 1.21 -19.30 5.81
C LYS A 200 -0.31 -19.14 6.00
N GLY A 201 -0.95 -18.33 5.15
CA GLY A 201 -2.41 -18.13 5.16
C GLY A 201 -2.90 -16.83 5.79
N VAL A 202 -2.13 -15.73 5.66
CA VAL A 202 -2.60 -14.35 5.97
C VAL A 202 -3.02 -13.62 4.69
N GLY A 203 -3.23 -12.30 4.76
CA GLY A 203 -3.47 -11.44 3.59
C GLY A 203 -4.68 -11.86 2.77
N LEU A 204 -4.58 -11.71 1.45
CA LEU A 204 -5.63 -12.11 0.51
C LEU A 204 -5.87 -13.62 0.52
N LEU A 205 -4.81 -14.43 0.55
CA LEU A 205 -4.90 -15.89 0.51
C LEU A 205 -5.71 -16.44 1.70
N GLY A 206 -5.46 -15.90 2.89
CA GLY A 206 -6.19 -16.26 4.11
C GLY A 206 -7.49 -15.49 4.34
N LYS A 207 -7.89 -14.61 3.42
CA LYS A 207 -9.05 -13.71 3.58
C LYS A 207 -8.96 -12.80 4.83
N PHE A 208 -7.75 -12.49 5.28
CA PHE A 208 -7.49 -11.55 6.37
C PHE A 208 -7.50 -10.08 5.91
N CYS A 209 -7.37 -9.83 4.60
CA CYS A 209 -7.57 -8.50 4.03
C CYS A 209 -8.45 -8.54 2.77
N ASP A 210 -9.03 -7.38 2.47
CA ASP A 210 -9.80 -7.14 1.25
C ASP A 210 -8.91 -6.57 0.13
N ILE A 211 -7.84 -5.87 0.52
CA ILE A 211 -6.87 -5.24 -0.38
C ILE A 211 -5.45 -5.61 0.05
N GLY A 212 -4.67 -6.13 -0.90
CA GLY A 212 -3.24 -6.39 -0.70
C GLY A 212 -2.39 -5.19 -1.10
N MET A 213 -1.44 -4.77 -0.26
CA MET A 213 -0.50 -3.70 -0.55
C MET A 213 0.89 -4.27 -0.87
N ALA A 214 1.51 -3.87 -1.97
CA ALA A 214 2.86 -4.32 -2.31
C ALA A 214 3.74 -3.18 -2.84
N SER A 215 5.04 -3.26 -2.58
CA SER A 215 6.05 -2.38 -3.16
C SER A 215 6.94 -3.08 -4.19
N ARG A 216 6.39 -4.13 -4.80
CA ARG A 216 6.92 -4.90 -5.92
C ARG A 216 5.75 -5.59 -6.63
N PRO A 217 5.94 -6.01 -7.89
CA PRO A 217 5.02 -6.94 -8.52
C PRO A 217 4.84 -8.22 -7.69
N MET A 218 3.65 -8.82 -7.83
CA MET A 218 3.36 -10.15 -7.31
C MET A 218 4.26 -11.21 -7.97
N LYS A 219 4.82 -12.13 -7.19
CA LYS A 219 5.64 -13.24 -7.71
C LYS A 219 4.75 -14.34 -8.30
N ASP A 220 5.31 -15.16 -9.19
CA ASP A 220 4.56 -16.26 -9.83
C ASP A 220 3.98 -17.26 -8.82
N LYS A 221 4.72 -17.57 -7.76
CA LYS A 221 4.23 -18.46 -6.69
C LYS A 221 3.04 -17.87 -5.91
N GLU A 222 3.01 -16.54 -5.75
CA GLU A 222 1.94 -15.83 -5.02
C GLU A 222 0.69 -15.78 -5.90
N GLN A 223 0.86 -15.47 -7.20
CA GLN A 223 -0.21 -15.54 -8.21
C GLN A 223 -0.83 -16.93 -8.26
N LYS A 224 0.01 -17.97 -8.38
CA LYS A 224 -0.46 -19.35 -8.44
C LYS A 224 -1.26 -19.73 -7.19
N ALA A 225 -0.77 -19.40 -6.00
CA ALA A 225 -1.47 -19.70 -4.75
C ALA A 225 -2.84 -19.01 -4.66
N LEU A 226 -2.95 -17.76 -5.10
CA LEU A 226 -4.22 -17.02 -5.11
C LEU A 226 -5.21 -17.56 -6.15
N MET A 227 -4.73 -17.94 -7.34
CA MET A 227 -5.54 -18.61 -8.36
C MET A 227 -6.07 -19.96 -7.85
N ASP A 228 -5.20 -20.79 -7.28
CA ASP A 228 -5.57 -22.11 -6.72
C ASP A 228 -6.59 -21.96 -5.57
N ALA A 229 -6.59 -20.83 -4.86
CA ALA A 229 -7.56 -20.47 -3.81
C ALA A 229 -8.84 -19.80 -4.33
N GLY A 230 -9.02 -19.67 -5.65
CA GLY A 230 -10.23 -19.12 -6.27
C GLY A 230 -10.33 -17.59 -6.24
N MET A 231 -9.21 -16.86 -6.01
CA MET A 231 -9.20 -15.39 -6.01
C MET A 231 -9.18 -14.78 -7.42
N GLY A 232 -9.02 -15.63 -8.44
CA GLY A 232 -8.91 -15.24 -9.84
C GLY A 232 -7.51 -14.80 -10.25
N ASP A 233 -7.38 -14.38 -11.51
CA ASP A 233 -6.11 -13.85 -12.01
C ASP A 233 -5.85 -12.45 -11.43
N MET A 234 -4.78 -12.33 -10.64
CA MET A 234 -4.42 -11.08 -9.99
C MET A 234 -3.57 -10.15 -10.88
N ARG A 235 -3.16 -10.60 -12.06
CA ARG A 235 -2.35 -9.84 -13.04
C ARG A 235 -3.20 -9.31 -14.19
N THR A 236 -4.36 -8.76 -13.84
CA THR A 236 -5.27 -8.11 -14.78
C THR A 236 -5.46 -6.65 -14.40
N ALA A 237 -5.90 -5.81 -15.34
CA ALA A 237 -6.26 -4.41 -15.05
C ALA A 237 -7.40 -4.29 -14.02
N ALA A 238 -8.13 -5.37 -13.76
CA ALA A 238 -9.15 -5.46 -12.72
C ALA A 238 -8.60 -5.96 -11.38
N SER A 239 -7.33 -6.33 -11.25
CA SER A 239 -6.81 -6.91 -10.00
C SER A 239 -5.49 -6.31 -9.56
N GLU A 240 -4.69 -5.76 -10.46
CA GLU A 240 -3.41 -5.11 -10.18
C GLU A 240 -3.52 -3.61 -10.46
N PHE A 241 -3.28 -2.79 -9.44
CA PHE A 241 -3.38 -1.34 -9.52
C PHE A 241 -2.08 -0.71 -9.07
N PRO A 242 -1.20 -0.28 -9.99
CA PRO A 242 -0.08 0.58 -9.64
C PRO A 242 -0.65 1.93 -9.18
N ILE A 243 -0.48 2.28 -7.90
CA ILE A 243 -1.10 3.46 -7.28
C ILE A 243 -0.15 4.64 -7.11
N ALA A 244 1.16 4.39 -7.08
CA ALA A 244 2.18 5.40 -6.82
C ALA A 244 3.55 4.89 -7.26
N LEU A 245 4.51 5.80 -7.37
CA LEU A 245 5.92 5.48 -7.49
C LEU A 245 6.69 5.96 -6.26
N ASP A 246 7.72 5.22 -5.93
CA ASP A 246 8.66 5.54 -4.86
C ASP A 246 10.09 5.51 -5.43
N GLY A 247 10.94 6.40 -4.92
CA GLY A 247 12.33 6.54 -5.33
C GLY A 247 13.25 6.61 -4.12
N VAL A 248 14.17 5.66 -4.01
CA VAL A 248 15.22 5.68 -2.97
C VAL A 248 16.43 6.44 -3.49
N ALA A 249 16.59 7.67 -3.01
CA ALA A 249 17.71 8.52 -3.37
C ALA A 249 18.94 8.15 -2.56
N VAL A 250 20.08 7.98 -3.23
CA VAL A 250 21.40 7.98 -2.57
C VAL A 250 21.86 9.43 -2.49
N VAL A 251 22.27 9.86 -1.30
CA VAL A 251 22.68 11.23 -1.01
C VAL A 251 24.12 11.26 -0.52
N LEU A 252 24.86 12.25 -0.98
CA LEU A 252 26.22 12.53 -0.58
C LEU A 252 26.30 13.90 0.08
N ASN A 253 27.35 14.11 0.86
CA ASN A 253 27.78 15.46 1.19
C ASN A 253 27.97 16.28 -0.08
N ARG A 254 27.52 17.55 -0.07
CA ARG A 254 27.52 18.40 -1.26
C ARG A 254 28.93 18.67 -1.80
N SER A 255 29.96 18.67 -0.95
CA SER A 255 31.35 18.89 -1.39
C SER A 255 32.00 17.66 -2.04
N ASN A 256 31.36 16.49 -1.99
CA ASN A 256 31.93 15.28 -2.57
C ASN A 256 31.97 15.41 -4.11
N PRO A 257 33.09 15.12 -4.82
CA PRO A 257 33.18 15.33 -6.27
C PRO A 257 32.49 14.26 -7.12
N ILE A 258 32.17 13.08 -6.56
CA ILE A 258 31.60 11.94 -7.30
C ILE A 258 30.25 12.29 -7.91
N GLN A 259 30.11 12.16 -9.23
CA GLN A 259 28.89 12.54 -9.96
C GLN A 259 27.91 11.39 -10.13
N ALA A 260 28.41 10.17 -10.31
CA ALA A 260 27.62 8.97 -10.51
C ALA A 260 28.32 7.74 -9.93
N LEU A 261 27.54 6.74 -9.53
CA LEU A 261 28.02 5.40 -9.18
C LEU A 261 27.08 4.33 -9.74
N THR A 262 27.61 3.14 -10.00
CA THR A 262 26.78 1.96 -10.27
C THR A 262 26.10 1.45 -9.00
N VAL A 263 24.98 0.72 -9.14
CA VAL A 263 24.33 0.04 -8.01
C VAL A 263 25.32 -0.91 -7.32
N GLU A 264 26.20 -1.58 -8.07
CA GLU A 264 27.25 -2.43 -7.53
C GLU A 264 28.23 -1.66 -6.65
N GLN A 265 28.77 -0.53 -7.12
CA GLN A 265 29.68 0.32 -6.33
C GLN A 265 29.00 0.84 -5.07
N ILE A 266 27.72 1.21 -5.16
CA ILE A 266 26.93 1.61 -3.98
C ILE A 266 26.83 0.43 -3.00
N ALA A 267 26.58 -0.79 -3.48
CA ALA A 267 26.54 -1.98 -2.63
C ALA A 267 27.91 -2.28 -1.97
N GLU A 268 29.01 -2.10 -2.70
CA GLU A 268 30.38 -2.25 -2.17
C GLU A 268 30.69 -1.22 -1.09
N ILE A 269 30.26 0.03 -1.26
CA ILE A 269 30.38 1.08 -0.23
C ILE A 269 29.59 0.68 1.02
N PHE A 270 28.30 0.38 0.87
CA PHE A 270 27.44 0.10 2.03
C PHE A 270 27.78 -1.22 2.72
N SER A 271 28.48 -2.15 2.05
CA SER A 271 29.04 -3.36 2.69
C SER A 271 30.39 -3.13 3.36
N GLY A 272 31.02 -1.97 3.15
CA GLY A 272 32.33 -1.62 3.70
C GLY A 272 33.52 -2.16 2.89
N LYS A 273 33.28 -2.79 1.72
CA LYS A 273 34.34 -3.20 0.79
C LYS A 273 35.07 -2.01 0.19
N ILE A 274 34.33 -0.94 -0.09
CA ILE A 274 34.87 0.38 -0.39
C ILE A 274 34.66 1.25 0.85
N SER A 275 35.75 1.72 1.43
CA SER A 275 35.74 2.46 2.69
C SER A 275 36.39 3.84 2.59
N ASN A 276 36.94 4.20 1.42
CA ASN A 276 37.53 5.51 1.17
C ASN A 276 37.20 6.01 -0.25
N TRP A 277 36.87 7.31 -0.35
CA TRP A 277 36.49 7.93 -1.61
C TRP A 277 37.58 7.89 -2.70
N LYS A 278 38.86 7.80 -2.33
CA LYS A 278 39.96 7.66 -3.32
C LYS A 278 39.87 6.42 -4.18
N GLN A 279 39.24 5.35 -3.67
CA GLN A 279 39.02 4.11 -4.42
C GLN A 279 38.06 4.31 -5.61
N LEU A 280 37.33 5.42 -5.63
CA LEU A 280 36.36 5.80 -6.66
C LEU A 280 36.76 7.10 -7.39
N GLY A 281 38.01 7.53 -7.24
CA GLY A 281 38.52 8.77 -7.85
C GLY A 281 38.15 10.05 -7.09
N GLY A 282 37.71 9.95 -5.84
CA GLY A 282 37.51 11.09 -4.94
C GLY A 282 38.76 11.45 -4.13
N GLU A 283 38.57 12.32 -3.14
CA GLU A 283 39.62 12.68 -2.16
C GLU A 283 40.03 11.47 -1.29
N ASP A 284 41.24 11.50 -0.71
CA ASP A 284 41.62 10.55 0.35
C ASP A 284 40.86 10.85 1.64
N LEU A 285 39.61 10.40 1.67
CA LEU A 285 38.64 10.71 2.70
C LEU A 285 37.87 9.44 3.07
N PRO A 286 37.89 9.01 4.35
CA PRO A 286 37.11 7.87 4.80
C PRO A 286 35.61 8.04 4.55
N ILE A 287 34.95 6.96 4.19
CA ILE A 287 33.49 6.93 4.00
C ILE A 287 32.81 6.71 5.33
N GLN A 288 31.83 7.56 5.63
CA GLN A 288 30.89 7.38 6.74
C GLN A 288 29.50 7.06 6.19
N ILE A 289 28.97 5.90 6.55
CA ILE A 289 27.68 5.41 6.06
C ILE A 289 26.57 5.84 7.02
N PHE A 290 25.47 6.32 6.45
CA PHE A 290 24.24 6.68 7.14
C PHE A 290 23.08 5.87 6.55
N ALA A 291 22.45 5.02 7.36
CA ALA A 291 21.41 4.09 6.91
C ALA A 291 20.12 4.25 7.72
N ARG A 292 18.97 3.94 7.11
CA ARG A 292 17.70 3.85 7.84
C ARG A 292 17.66 2.61 8.75
N ASP A 293 16.83 2.60 9.77
CA ASP A 293 16.62 1.46 10.66
C ASP A 293 15.96 0.25 9.98
N GLU A 294 15.82 -0.86 10.73
CA GLU A 294 15.23 -2.11 10.23
C GLU A 294 13.71 -2.03 10.02
N GLN A 295 13.02 -1.03 10.57
CA GLN A 295 11.57 -0.84 10.43
C GLN A 295 11.22 0.01 9.19
N SER A 296 12.22 0.65 8.57
CA SER A 296 12.04 1.53 7.44
C SER A 296 11.71 0.80 6.13
N GLY A 297 10.63 1.23 5.47
CA GLY A 297 10.34 0.80 4.09
C GLY A 297 11.40 1.23 3.06
N THR A 298 12.12 2.33 3.30
CA THR A 298 13.26 2.74 2.47
C THR A 298 14.42 1.75 2.64
N TRP A 299 14.67 1.27 3.86
CA TRP A 299 15.67 0.24 4.14
C TRP A 299 15.34 -1.08 3.45
N ASP A 300 14.09 -1.57 3.53
CA ASP A 300 13.67 -2.80 2.84
C ASP A 300 13.97 -2.74 1.33
N THR A 301 13.80 -1.57 0.74
CA THR A 301 14.08 -1.32 -0.67
C THR A 301 15.56 -1.32 -0.95
N PHE A 302 16.32 -0.55 -0.18
CA PHE A 302 17.77 -0.48 -0.33
C PHE A 302 18.40 -1.87 -0.17
N LYS A 303 18.02 -2.60 0.88
CA LYS A 303 18.44 -3.99 1.12
C LYS A 303 18.12 -4.91 -0.06
N SER A 304 16.90 -4.85 -0.60
CA SER A 304 16.47 -5.76 -1.68
C SER A 304 17.01 -5.40 -3.07
N ARG A 305 17.25 -4.11 -3.36
CA ARG A 305 17.66 -3.62 -4.68
C ARG A 305 19.15 -3.32 -4.79
N VAL A 306 19.81 -3.00 -3.68
CA VAL A 306 21.23 -2.63 -3.65
C VAL A 306 22.08 -3.74 -3.04
N LEU A 307 21.75 -4.27 -1.87
CA LEU A 307 22.63 -5.23 -1.19
C LEU A 307 22.41 -6.68 -1.64
N LYS A 308 21.15 -7.13 -1.64
CA LYS A 308 20.78 -8.52 -1.92
C LYS A 308 21.20 -9.03 -3.30
N PRO A 309 21.11 -8.26 -4.40
CA PRO A 309 21.51 -8.74 -5.73
C PRO A 309 23.00 -9.14 -5.79
N PHE A 310 23.85 -8.46 -5.02
CA PHE A 310 25.28 -8.75 -4.92
C PHE A 310 25.65 -9.66 -3.73
N LYS A 311 24.64 -10.20 -3.02
CA LYS A 311 24.80 -11.03 -1.82
C LYS A 311 25.58 -10.35 -0.70
N PHE A 312 25.49 -9.02 -0.62
CA PHE A 312 26.13 -8.25 0.44
C PHE A 312 25.18 -8.02 1.62
N LYS A 313 25.79 -7.75 2.77
CA LYS A 313 25.12 -7.22 3.97
C LYS A 313 25.61 -5.80 4.20
N LEU A 314 24.84 -5.02 4.96
CA LEU A 314 25.32 -3.72 5.40
C LEU A 314 26.52 -3.90 6.32
N SER A 315 27.47 -2.99 6.22
CA SER A 315 28.65 -2.98 7.08
C SER A 315 28.26 -2.87 8.56
N GLU A 316 29.04 -3.50 9.42
CA GLU A 316 28.97 -3.34 10.88
C GLU A 316 29.88 -2.19 11.36
N ASN A 317 30.79 -1.71 10.50
CA ASN A 317 31.76 -0.67 10.80
C ASN A 317 31.40 0.65 10.10
N ASN A 318 31.66 1.79 10.74
CA ASN A 318 31.42 3.13 10.18
C ASN A 318 30.00 3.33 9.62
N VAL A 319 29.00 2.69 10.24
CA VAL A 319 27.57 2.87 9.93
C VAL A 319 26.85 3.52 11.10
N LYS A 320 26.07 4.56 10.84
CA LYS A 320 25.11 5.13 11.78
C LYS A 320 23.69 4.89 11.26
N ARG A 321 22.81 4.38 12.13
CA ARG A 321 21.41 4.07 11.81
C ARG A 321 20.47 5.16 12.31
N PHE A 322 19.44 5.47 11.53
CA PHE A 322 18.46 6.52 11.83
C PHE A 322 17.04 6.08 11.56
N GLU A 323 16.15 6.33 12.50
CA GLU A 323 14.71 6.25 12.29
C GLU A 323 14.24 7.41 11.40
N ASP A 324 14.66 8.64 11.69
CA ASP A 324 14.24 9.84 10.99
C ASP A 324 15.07 10.15 9.73
N SER A 325 14.40 10.28 8.58
CA SER A 325 15.05 10.58 7.30
C SER A 325 15.68 11.97 7.24
N ALA A 326 15.07 12.98 7.87
CA ALA A 326 15.59 14.35 7.84
C ALA A 326 16.87 14.46 8.68
N LEU A 327 16.91 13.78 9.83
CA LEU A 327 18.10 13.66 10.66
C LEU A 327 19.22 12.92 9.93
N LEU A 328 18.90 11.84 9.20
CA LEU A 328 19.86 11.16 8.33
C LEU A 328 20.48 12.13 7.32
N VAL A 329 19.64 12.88 6.59
CA VAL A 329 20.08 13.85 5.57
C VAL A 329 20.95 14.96 6.18
N ARG A 330 20.56 15.52 7.33
CA ARG A 330 21.36 16.52 8.06
C ARG A 330 22.74 15.99 8.43
N ASN A 331 22.83 14.73 8.87
CA ASN A 331 24.11 14.12 9.23
C ASN A 331 25.01 13.86 8.01
N VAL A 332 24.42 13.48 6.86
CA VAL A 332 25.15 13.39 5.59
C VAL A 332 25.68 14.77 5.18
N ALA A 333 24.86 15.82 5.26
CA ALA A 333 25.25 17.19 4.94
C ALA A 333 26.37 17.73 5.85
N ALA A 334 26.40 17.33 7.12
CA ALA A 334 27.43 17.75 8.08
C ALA A 334 28.75 16.95 7.97
N THR A 335 28.75 15.81 7.28
CA THR A 335 29.91 14.89 7.24
C THR A 335 30.54 14.89 5.86
N LYS A 336 31.75 15.46 5.68
CA LYS A 336 32.43 15.57 4.37
C LYS A 336 32.52 14.24 3.61
N GLY A 337 32.83 13.15 4.31
CA GLY A 337 32.91 11.78 3.76
C GLY A 337 31.58 11.01 3.77
N GLY A 338 30.47 11.68 4.09
CA GLY A 338 29.17 11.06 4.33
C GLY A 338 28.45 10.60 3.07
N ILE A 339 27.87 9.40 3.15
CA ILE A 339 26.90 8.84 2.19
C ILE A 339 25.71 8.26 2.95
N GLY A 340 24.51 8.47 2.43
CA GLY A 340 23.32 7.81 2.95
C GLY A 340 22.26 7.55 1.88
N PHE A 341 21.14 6.97 2.28
CA PHE A 341 19.98 6.81 1.41
C PHE A 341 18.70 7.25 2.12
N THR A 342 17.77 7.83 1.37
CA THR A 342 16.51 8.35 1.88
C THR A 342 15.40 8.26 0.81
N GLY A 343 14.15 8.47 1.20
CA GLY A 343 13.07 8.67 0.23
C GLY A 343 13.23 10.00 -0.49
N LEU A 344 12.84 10.05 -1.77
CA LEU A 344 13.05 11.20 -2.66
C LEU A 344 12.65 12.57 -2.04
N ALA A 345 11.54 12.63 -1.30
CA ALA A 345 11.04 13.87 -0.70
C ALA A 345 11.97 14.50 0.35
N TYR A 346 12.95 13.76 0.87
CA TYR A 346 13.90 14.26 1.87
C TYR A 346 15.19 14.79 1.23
N VAL A 347 15.35 14.70 -0.09
CA VAL A 347 16.50 15.27 -0.79
C VAL A 347 16.30 16.77 -0.92
N ASP A 348 17.06 17.55 -0.14
CA ASP A 348 17.01 19.01 -0.14
C ASP A 348 18.32 19.64 -0.64
N SER A 349 18.42 20.97 -0.56
CA SER A 349 19.58 21.73 -1.00
C SER A 349 20.81 21.60 -0.08
N THR A 350 20.75 20.88 1.04
CA THR A 350 21.90 20.69 1.94
C THR A 350 22.78 19.52 1.52
N VAL A 351 22.21 18.58 0.76
CA VAL A 351 22.91 17.41 0.23
C VAL A 351 22.99 17.45 -1.30
N LYS A 352 23.70 16.47 -1.86
CA LYS A 352 23.70 16.18 -3.30
C LYS A 352 23.05 14.82 -3.53
N GLY A 353 21.98 14.77 -4.32
CA GLY A 353 21.48 13.52 -4.90
C GLY A 353 22.52 12.93 -5.86
N LEU A 354 22.88 11.67 -5.66
CA LEU A 354 23.85 10.98 -6.50
C LEU A 354 23.15 10.40 -7.72
N ALA A 355 23.69 10.62 -8.92
CA ALA A 355 23.20 9.87 -10.08
C ALA A 355 23.56 8.39 -9.96
N VAL A 356 22.61 7.51 -10.22
CA VAL A 356 22.80 6.07 -10.11
C VAL A 356 22.74 5.43 -11.50
N GLN A 357 23.68 4.55 -11.77
CA GLN A 357 23.69 3.67 -12.94
C GLN A 357 23.29 2.27 -12.52
N ALA A 358 22.34 1.65 -13.24
CA ALA A 358 21.99 0.25 -13.00
C ALA A 358 23.17 -0.71 -13.27
N GLY A 359 24.01 -0.38 -14.25
CA GLY A 359 25.25 -1.10 -14.59
C GLY A 359 26.20 -0.21 -15.39
N LYS A 360 27.40 -0.71 -15.72
CA LYS A 360 28.47 0.09 -16.38
C LYS A 360 28.06 0.68 -17.74
N GLU A 361 27.25 -0.05 -18.49
CA GLU A 361 26.77 0.38 -19.82
C GLU A 361 25.54 1.29 -19.72
N ALA A 362 24.84 1.30 -18.58
CA ALA A 362 23.62 2.05 -18.39
C ALA A 362 23.90 3.53 -18.14
N ARG A 363 23.00 4.38 -18.64
CA ARG A 363 23.02 5.82 -18.38
C ARG A 363 22.85 6.11 -16.88
N PRO A 364 23.58 7.08 -16.32
CA PRO A 364 23.34 7.57 -14.96
C PRO A 364 22.09 8.43 -14.90
N PHE A 365 21.23 8.18 -13.91
CA PHE A 365 20.05 9.00 -13.65
C PHE A 365 20.10 9.63 -12.26
N GLN A 366 19.86 10.94 -12.20
CA GLN A 366 19.64 11.65 -10.95
C GLN A 366 18.31 11.19 -10.30
N PRO A 367 18.21 11.15 -8.96
CA PRO A 367 16.96 10.87 -8.27
C PRO A 367 16.06 12.11 -8.35
N THR A 368 15.25 12.20 -9.40
CA THR A 368 14.28 13.29 -9.57
C THR A 368 12.87 12.73 -9.65
N ARG A 369 11.86 13.59 -9.48
CA ARG A 369 10.48 13.14 -9.61
C ARG A 369 10.23 12.57 -11.00
N LEU A 370 10.74 13.23 -12.04
CA LEU A 370 10.61 12.75 -13.42
C LEU A 370 11.26 11.39 -13.64
N THR A 371 12.53 11.20 -13.26
CA THR A 371 13.25 9.94 -13.52
C THR A 371 12.69 8.78 -12.70
N VAL A 372 12.11 9.06 -11.52
CA VAL A 372 11.32 8.08 -10.77
C VAL A 372 10.02 7.77 -11.50
N LYS A 373 9.30 8.78 -11.99
CA LYS A 373 8.02 8.61 -12.68
C LYS A 373 8.13 7.84 -14.00
N THR A 374 9.20 8.08 -14.77
CA THR A 374 9.52 7.32 -15.98
C THR A 374 10.14 5.95 -15.70
N GLN A 375 10.45 5.66 -14.43
CA GLN A 375 11.13 4.46 -13.96
C GLN A 375 12.53 4.28 -14.58
N ASP A 376 13.17 5.37 -14.99
CA ASP A 376 14.53 5.34 -15.51
C ASP A 376 15.57 5.41 -14.38
N TYR A 377 15.20 5.99 -13.24
CA TYR A 377 16.06 5.96 -12.06
C TYR A 377 16.13 4.52 -11.50
N PRO A 378 17.33 3.91 -11.37
CA PRO A 378 17.47 2.47 -11.04
C PRO A 378 16.84 2.04 -9.71
N LEU A 379 16.72 2.96 -8.76
CA LEU A 379 16.13 2.70 -7.44
C LEU A 379 14.68 3.20 -7.32
N ALA A 380 14.01 3.39 -8.47
CA ALA A 380 12.57 3.59 -8.55
C ALA A 380 11.79 2.27 -8.47
N ARG A 381 10.53 2.36 -8.05
CA ARG A 381 9.58 1.25 -8.06
C ARG A 381 8.15 1.73 -8.09
N LEU A 382 7.29 0.88 -8.64
CA LEU A 382 5.84 1.00 -8.48
C LEU A 382 5.41 0.45 -7.11
N LEU A 383 4.37 1.07 -6.57
CA LEU A 383 3.61 0.63 -5.42
C LEU A 383 2.23 0.21 -5.89
N TYR A 384 1.71 -0.87 -5.33
CA TYR A 384 0.53 -1.57 -5.84
C TYR A 384 -0.52 -1.76 -4.76
N PHE A 385 -1.77 -1.63 -5.18
CA PHE A 385 -2.90 -2.33 -4.56
C PHE A 385 -3.32 -3.53 -5.42
N TYR A 386 -3.68 -4.61 -4.74
CA TYR A 386 -4.21 -5.83 -5.36
C TYR A 386 -5.60 -6.13 -4.83
N LEU A 387 -6.53 -6.42 -5.74
CA LEU A 387 -7.92 -6.79 -5.43
C LEU A 387 -8.26 -8.14 -6.05
N PRO A 388 -8.93 -9.05 -5.31
CA PRO A 388 -9.55 -10.23 -5.90
C PRO A 388 -10.61 -9.86 -6.95
N VAL A 389 -10.89 -10.77 -7.89
CA VAL A 389 -11.89 -10.53 -8.95
C VAL A 389 -13.29 -10.26 -8.38
N ASN A 390 -13.62 -10.84 -7.23
CA ASN A 390 -14.89 -10.68 -6.52
C ASN A 390 -14.83 -9.63 -5.39
N ALA A 391 -13.88 -8.70 -5.43
CA ALA A 391 -13.75 -7.65 -4.42
C ALA A 391 -15.02 -6.79 -4.30
N SER A 392 -15.31 -6.32 -3.08
CA SER A 392 -16.49 -5.51 -2.78
C SER A 392 -16.53 -4.20 -3.55
N SER A 393 -17.73 -3.62 -3.73
CA SER A 393 -17.89 -2.30 -4.35
C SER A 393 -17.12 -1.20 -3.60
N LEU A 394 -17.05 -1.27 -2.27
CA LEU A 394 -16.27 -0.31 -1.47
C LEU A 394 -14.77 -0.42 -1.74
N SER A 395 -14.23 -1.65 -1.84
CA SER A 395 -12.82 -1.88 -2.18
C SER A 395 -12.49 -1.33 -3.57
N ARG A 396 -13.40 -1.57 -4.54
CA ARG A 396 -13.29 -1.08 -5.92
C ARG A 396 -13.34 0.44 -5.98
N ASP A 397 -14.29 1.06 -5.29
CA ASP A 397 -14.43 2.51 -5.20
C ASP A 397 -13.21 3.17 -4.57
N PHE A 398 -12.66 2.58 -3.51
CA PHE A 398 -11.45 3.10 -2.87
C PHE A 398 -10.27 3.07 -3.84
N VAL A 399 -10.01 1.96 -4.51
CA VAL A 399 -8.92 1.86 -5.49
C VAL A 399 -9.14 2.80 -6.69
N LYS A 400 -10.39 2.95 -7.15
CA LYS A 400 -10.73 3.93 -8.19
C LYS A 400 -10.40 5.36 -7.75
N PHE A 401 -10.75 5.72 -6.51
CA PHE A 401 -10.37 7.01 -5.93
C PHE A 401 -8.85 7.17 -5.88
N THR A 402 -8.09 6.15 -5.47
CA THR A 402 -6.62 6.29 -5.40
C THR A 402 -5.99 6.54 -6.76
N MET A 403 -6.62 6.07 -7.85
CA MET A 403 -6.19 6.28 -9.22
C MET A 403 -6.67 7.61 -9.84
N SER A 404 -7.57 8.34 -9.17
CA SER A 404 -8.08 9.64 -9.63
C SER A 404 -7.06 10.76 -9.43
N ASN A 405 -7.29 11.93 -10.02
CA ASN A 405 -6.42 13.10 -9.80
C ASN A 405 -6.32 13.47 -8.32
N ASP A 406 -7.43 13.44 -7.58
CA ASP A 406 -7.46 13.76 -6.14
C ASP A 406 -6.67 12.72 -5.33
N GLY A 407 -6.81 11.43 -5.67
CA GLY A 407 -6.00 10.37 -5.07
C GLY A 407 -4.51 10.54 -5.36
N GLN A 408 -4.16 10.91 -6.59
CA GLN A 408 -2.76 11.16 -6.99
C GLN A 408 -2.18 12.43 -6.35
N GLU A 409 -3.00 13.44 -6.04
CA GLU A 409 -2.56 14.60 -5.26
C GLU A 409 -2.21 14.19 -3.81
N VAL A 410 -2.95 13.25 -3.22
CA VAL A 410 -2.61 12.67 -1.91
C VAL A 410 -1.29 11.89 -1.98
N VAL A 411 -1.04 11.16 -3.08
CA VAL A 411 0.26 10.50 -3.31
C VAL A 411 1.40 11.52 -3.28
N ASP A 412 1.27 12.62 -4.03
CA ASP A 412 2.31 13.64 -4.09
C ASP A 412 2.54 14.33 -2.74
N LYS A 413 1.46 14.67 -2.02
CA LYS A 413 1.52 15.24 -0.66
C LYS A 413 2.15 14.29 0.36
N SER A 414 2.14 12.98 0.12
CA SER A 414 2.81 11.98 0.96
C SER A 414 4.33 11.90 0.76
N GLY A 415 4.89 12.66 -0.19
CA GLY A 415 6.30 12.62 -0.56
C GLY A 415 6.67 11.52 -1.55
N LEU A 416 5.66 10.83 -2.10
CA LEU A 416 5.81 9.86 -3.18
C LEU A 416 5.55 10.54 -4.53
N VAL A 417 5.67 9.78 -5.62
CA VAL A 417 5.51 10.29 -6.98
C VAL A 417 4.20 9.74 -7.56
N GLY A 418 3.21 10.61 -7.74
CA GLY A 418 1.95 10.28 -8.38
C GLY A 418 2.08 10.06 -9.88
N GLN A 419 1.15 9.30 -10.45
CA GLN A 419 0.92 9.05 -11.87
C GLN A 419 -0.10 10.02 -12.50
N GLY A 420 -0.64 10.97 -11.72
CA GLY A 420 -1.50 12.06 -12.19
C GLY A 420 -0.73 13.10 -13.01
N LEU A 421 -1.31 14.27 -13.28
CA LEU A 421 -0.72 15.33 -14.12
C LEU A 421 0.66 15.84 -13.66
N SER A 422 1.34 16.57 -14.54
CA SER A 422 2.62 17.23 -14.25
C SER A 422 2.55 18.41 -13.32
N SER A 423 3.26 18.27 -12.19
CA SER A 423 3.65 19.38 -11.35
C SER A 423 4.70 20.24 -12.05
N GLN A 424 4.87 21.48 -11.60
CA GLN A 424 5.93 22.37 -12.12
C GLN A 424 7.33 21.76 -11.93
N VAL A 425 7.54 21.01 -10.85
CA VAL A 425 8.81 20.33 -10.56
C VAL A 425 9.11 19.30 -11.65
N ASP A 426 8.12 18.54 -12.10
CA ASP A 426 8.28 17.53 -13.15
C ASP A 426 8.70 18.19 -14.48
N ARG A 427 8.11 19.34 -14.83
CA ARG A 427 8.46 20.10 -16.05
C ARG A 427 9.89 20.65 -15.99
N ASN A 428 10.28 21.23 -14.86
CA ASN A 428 11.65 21.70 -14.67
C ASN A 428 12.67 20.56 -14.78
N ASN A 429 12.34 19.38 -14.22
CA ASN A 429 13.17 18.18 -14.35
C ASN A 429 13.25 17.70 -15.81
N ALA A 430 12.15 17.81 -16.57
CA ALA A 430 12.12 17.44 -17.99
C ALA A 430 13.01 18.34 -18.83
N ASP A 431 12.96 19.66 -18.62
CA ASP A 431 13.82 20.61 -19.31
C ASP A 431 15.30 20.37 -19.01
N GLN A 432 15.64 20.09 -17.75
CA GLN A 432 17.01 19.78 -17.35
C GLN A 432 17.49 18.47 -18.01
N LEU A 433 16.67 17.41 -18.00
CA LEU A 433 17.00 16.13 -18.63
C LEU A 433 17.19 16.30 -20.15
N LYS A 434 16.32 17.07 -20.82
CA LYS A 434 16.45 17.37 -22.25
C LYS A 434 17.76 18.07 -22.56
N LYS A 435 18.13 19.09 -21.79
CA LYS A 435 19.43 19.80 -21.95
C LYS A 435 20.61 18.83 -21.83
N GLN A 436 20.57 17.95 -20.83
CA GLN A 436 21.60 16.92 -20.65
C GLN A 436 21.69 15.99 -21.87
N LEU A 437 20.55 15.46 -22.34
CA LEU A 437 20.49 14.59 -23.52
C LEU A 437 21.03 15.25 -24.79
N LEU A 438 20.74 16.54 -25.01
CA LEU A 438 21.23 17.27 -26.18
C LEU A 438 22.75 17.52 -26.11
N SER A 439 23.28 17.77 -24.92
CA SER A 439 24.73 18.01 -24.71
C SER A 439 25.58 16.73 -24.69
N ASP A 440 24.98 15.58 -24.41
CA ASP A 440 25.68 14.31 -24.20
C ASP A 440 26.15 13.70 -25.54
N ALA A 441 27.46 13.55 -25.72
CA ALA A 441 28.05 13.01 -26.96
C ALA A 441 27.70 11.53 -27.22
N SER A 442 27.32 10.78 -26.18
CA SER A 442 26.90 9.38 -26.32
C SER A 442 25.48 9.21 -26.88
N VAL A 443 24.68 10.29 -26.88
CA VAL A 443 23.32 10.26 -27.41
C VAL A 443 23.36 10.33 -28.95
N PRO A 444 22.72 9.40 -29.66
CA PRO A 444 22.70 9.41 -31.13
C PRO A 444 22.16 10.73 -31.71
N GLN A 445 22.81 11.25 -32.75
CA GLN A 445 22.40 12.52 -33.37
C GLN A 445 20.95 12.49 -33.88
N ALA A 446 20.50 11.35 -34.44
CA ALA A 446 19.11 11.18 -34.86
C ALA A 446 18.12 11.32 -33.69
N TYR A 447 18.47 10.83 -32.50
CA TYR A 447 17.65 11.00 -31.29
C TYR A 447 17.60 12.47 -30.89
N LYS A 448 18.75 13.17 -30.90
CA LYS A 448 18.81 14.61 -30.58
C LYS A 448 17.93 15.45 -31.50
N MET A 449 17.95 15.18 -32.81
CA MET A 449 17.10 15.87 -33.77
C MET A 449 15.62 15.62 -33.50
N LEU A 450 15.26 14.38 -33.16
CA LEU A 450 13.89 13.99 -32.86
C LEU A 450 13.36 14.70 -31.59
N ILE A 451 14.21 14.90 -30.59
CA ILE A 451 13.82 15.55 -29.33
C ILE A 451 14.02 17.07 -29.29
N ALA A 452 14.68 17.66 -30.30
CA ALA A 452 15.06 19.07 -30.30
C ALA A 452 13.85 20.01 -30.11
N ASN A 453 12.74 19.70 -30.78
CA ASN A 453 11.50 20.49 -30.74
C ASN A 453 10.36 19.82 -29.94
N SER A 454 10.70 18.82 -29.10
CA SER A 454 9.74 18.16 -28.24
C SER A 454 10.16 18.20 -26.77
N ASP A 455 9.22 18.00 -25.85
CA ASP A 455 9.47 18.02 -24.42
C ASP A 455 8.78 16.84 -23.72
N ARG A 456 9.24 16.55 -22.50
CA ARG A 456 8.66 15.51 -21.63
C ARG A 456 7.92 16.11 -20.44
N SER A 457 7.51 17.36 -20.54
CA SER A 457 6.90 18.08 -19.43
C SER A 457 5.60 17.42 -19.01
N ASP A 458 4.85 16.82 -19.93
CA ASP A 458 3.50 16.26 -19.70
C ASP A 458 3.36 14.77 -20.12
N THR A 459 4.46 14.08 -20.48
CA THR A 459 4.47 12.68 -21.01
C THR A 459 4.89 11.63 -20.00
N GLN A 460 4.57 11.87 -18.75
CA GLN A 460 5.36 11.54 -17.56
C GLN A 460 5.76 10.08 -17.28
N ALA A 461 5.43 9.11 -18.14
CA ALA A 461 5.84 7.72 -18.01
C ALA A 461 6.39 7.16 -19.34
N ASN A 462 7.31 6.20 -19.22
CA ASN A 462 7.70 5.34 -20.35
C ASN A 462 6.69 4.20 -20.48
N ILE A 463 6.49 3.73 -21.72
CA ILE A 463 5.75 2.50 -21.98
C ILE A 463 6.70 1.33 -21.87
N ARG A 464 6.32 0.35 -21.05
CA ARG A 464 6.99 -0.91 -20.81
C ARG A 464 6.10 -2.05 -21.27
N PHE A 465 6.68 -3.22 -21.47
CA PHE A 465 6.04 -4.35 -22.12
C PHE A 465 6.00 -5.57 -21.22
N VAL A 466 4.95 -6.38 -21.38
CA VAL A 466 4.87 -7.70 -20.75
C VAL A 466 6.07 -8.54 -21.18
N GLN A 467 6.62 -9.32 -20.25
CA GLN A 467 7.81 -10.12 -20.51
C GLN A 467 7.59 -11.07 -21.70
N GLY A 468 8.54 -11.05 -22.66
CA GLY A 468 8.47 -11.88 -23.87
C GLY A 468 7.40 -11.46 -24.89
N SER A 469 6.70 -10.34 -24.65
CA SER A 469 5.65 -9.80 -25.51
C SER A 469 6.02 -8.40 -26.04
N ASN A 470 5.29 -7.93 -27.04
CA ASN A 470 5.27 -6.52 -27.42
C ASN A 470 3.98 -5.82 -26.96
N GLU A 471 3.15 -6.49 -26.17
CA GLU A 471 2.00 -5.87 -25.54
C GLU A 471 2.45 -5.00 -24.35
N PRO A 472 2.00 -3.73 -24.26
CA PRO A 472 2.27 -2.90 -23.10
C PRO A 472 1.76 -3.54 -21.80
N ASP A 473 2.48 -3.33 -20.70
CA ASP A 473 2.02 -3.79 -19.37
C ASP A 473 0.82 -2.97 -18.85
N ILE A 474 0.17 -3.44 -17.78
CA ILE A 474 -1.03 -2.80 -17.20
C ILE A 474 -0.77 -1.34 -16.83
N ASN A 475 0.39 -1.04 -16.23
CA ASN A 475 0.77 0.32 -15.89
C ASN A 475 0.88 1.21 -17.14
N SER A 476 1.47 0.68 -18.20
CA SER A 476 1.67 1.37 -19.47
C SER A 476 0.36 1.61 -20.20
N LEU A 477 -0.57 0.65 -20.20
CA LEU A 477 -1.92 0.84 -20.72
C LEU A 477 -2.65 1.99 -19.99
N ASN A 478 -2.60 2.00 -18.65
CA ASN A 478 -3.16 3.08 -17.84
C ASN A 478 -2.50 4.44 -18.16
N ASN A 479 -1.19 4.46 -18.41
CA ASN A 479 -0.49 5.69 -18.79
C ASN A 479 -0.88 6.18 -20.18
N LEU A 480 -1.12 5.28 -21.14
CA LEU A 480 -1.64 5.63 -22.46
C LEU A 480 -3.06 6.20 -22.38
N ASP A 481 -3.91 5.65 -21.52
CA ASP A 481 -5.26 6.19 -21.28
C ASP A 481 -5.23 7.60 -20.71
N ARG A 482 -4.35 7.84 -19.71
CA ARG A 482 -4.15 9.17 -19.14
C ARG A 482 -3.62 10.16 -20.17
N LEU A 483 -2.63 9.75 -20.98
CA LEU A 483 -2.08 10.59 -22.03
C LEU A 483 -3.13 10.93 -23.09
N ALA A 484 -3.89 9.94 -23.58
CA ALA A 484 -4.94 10.17 -24.56
C ALA A 484 -6.01 11.11 -24.01
N SER A 485 -6.44 10.92 -22.76
CA SER A 485 -7.40 11.81 -22.09
C SER A 485 -6.85 13.23 -21.95
N TYR A 486 -5.57 13.37 -21.61
CA TYR A 486 -4.90 14.68 -21.55
C TYR A 486 -4.89 15.37 -22.91
N LEU A 487 -4.50 14.67 -23.98
CA LEU A 487 -4.41 15.23 -25.33
C LEU A 487 -5.78 15.54 -25.95
N ALA A 488 -6.85 14.90 -25.46
CA ALA A 488 -8.22 15.17 -25.90
C ALA A 488 -8.83 16.45 -25.28
N ASN A 489 -8.18 17.07 -24.29
CA ASN A 489 -8.69 18.29 -23.66
C ASN A 489 -8.64 19.49 -24.63
N PRO A 490 -9.62 20.42 -24.56
CA PRO A 490 -9.59 21.64 -25.35
C PRO A 490 -8.30 22.44 -25.15
N GLY A 491 -7.71 22.94 -26.25
CA GLY A 491 -6.44 23.65 -26.26
C GLY A 491 -5.21 22.77 -26.47
N HIS A 492 -5.37 21.44 -26.52
CA HIS A 492 -4.30 20.48 -26.76
C HIS A 492 -4.27 19.94 -28.20
N GLU A 493 -5.06 20.51 -29.11
CA GLU A 493 -5.21 20.03 -30.50
C GLU A 493 -3.92 20.19 -31.32
N LYS A 494 -3.02 21.06 -30.88
CA LYS A 494 -1.74 21.36 -31.54
C LYS A 494 -0.60 20.43 -31.12
N PHE A 495 -0.80 19.58 -30.12
CA PHE A 495 0.26 18.65 -29.72
C PHE A 495 0.48 17.59 -30.81
N GLY A 496 1.74 17.35 -31.13
CA GLY A 496 2.17 16.12 -31.81
C GLY A 496 2.84 15.19 -30.81
N VAL A 497 2.77 13.88 -31.04
CA VAL A 497 3.39 12.87 -30.19
C VAL A 497 4.58 12.27 -30.91
N VAL A 498 5.70 12.15 -30.21
CA VAL A 498 6.91 11.52 -30.71
C VAL A 498 7.21 10.31 -29.82
N LEU A 499 7.17 9.13 -30.41
CA LEU A 499 7.41 7.85 -29.76
C LEU A 499 8.78 7.32 -30.15
N VAL A 500 9.60 7.01 -29.14
CA VAL A 500 10.96 6.54 -29.34
C VAL A 500 11.13 5.16 -28.72
N GLY A 501 11.17 4.14 -29.58
CA GLY A 501 11.28 2.75 -29.19
C GLY A 501 12.73 2.30 -28.98
N PHE A 502 12.92 1.45 -27.98
CA PHE A 502 14.18 0.80 -27.63
C PHE A 502 13.97 -0.71 -27.41
N ALA A 503 15.03 -1.46 -27.67
CA ALA A 503 15.14 -2.90 -27.45
C ALA A 503 16.21 -3.19 -26.38
N ASP A 504 16.19 -4.41 -25.86
CA ASP A 504 17.31 -4.95 -25.08
C ASP A 504 18.40 -5.49 -26.02
N SER A 505 19.54 -5.89 -25.46
CA SER A 505 20.69 -6.34 -26.24
C SER A 505 20.64 -7.79 -26.73
N VAL A 506 19.47 -8.44 -26.72
CA VAL A 506 19.33 -9.81 -27.21
C VAL A 506 19.02 -9.80 -28.70
N GLY A 507 19.85 -10.48 -29.49
CA GLY A 507 19.71 -10.53 -30.94
C GLY A 507 20.73 -9.66 -31.66
N ASN A 508 20.57 -9.48 -32.97
CA ASN A 508 21.45 -8.62 -33.76
C ASN A 508 20.87 -7.21 -33.90
N GLN A 509 21.75 -6.24 -34.11
CA GLN A 509 21.42 -4.82 -34.22
C GLN A 509 20.28 -4.53 -35.21
N SER A 510 20.27 -5.18 -36.38
CA SER A 510 19.22 -4.95 -37.39
C SER A 510 17.84 -5.43 -36.91
N SER A 511 17.81 -6.59 -36.23
CA SER A 511 16.60 -7.13 -35.62
C SER A 511 16.10 -6.24 -34.48
N ASN A 512 17.00 -5.74 -33.66
CA ASN A 512 16.65 -4.86 -32.53
C ASN A 512 16.16 -3.50 -33.00
N LEU A 513 16.70 -2.96 -34.09
CA LEU A 513 16.18 -1.75 -34.72
C LEU A 513 14.74 -1.96 -35.25
N ARG A 514 14.48 -3.10 -35.93
CA ARG A 514 13.11 -3.43 -36.38
C ARG A 514 12.15 -3.64 -35.21
N LEU A 515 12.59 -4.34 -34.16
CA LEU A 515 11.76 -4.65 -32.99
C LEU A 515 11.40 -3.39 -32.19
N SER A 516 12.38 -2.54 -31.94
CA SER A 516 12.16 -1.26 -31.26
C SER A 516 11.19 -0.35 -32.02
N ARG A 517 11.33 -0.28 -33.37
CA ARG A 517 10.38 0.43 -34.22
C ARG A 517 8.98 -0.18 -34.15
N LYS A 518 8.86 -1.51 -34.24
CA LYS A 518 7.57 -2.21 -34.15
C LYS A 518 6.83 -1.88 -32.86
N ARG A 519 7.51 -1.88 -31.71
CA ARG A 519 6.94 -1.49 -30.41
C ARG A 519 6.46 -0.05 -30.39
N ALA A 520 7.21 0.88 -30.98
CA ALA A 520 6.77 2.27 -31.09
C ALA A 520 5.51 2.41 -31.97
N GLU A 521 5.42 1.65 -33.07
CA GLU A 521 4.22 1.62 -33.93
C GLU A 521 3.01 0.95 -33.26
N GLU A 522 3.20 -0.06 -32.42
CA GLU A 522 2.12 -0.64 -31.62
C GLU A 522 1.57 0.36 -30.60
N VAL A 523 2.45 1.11 -29.91
CA VAL A 523 2.03 2.20 -29.02
C VAL A 523 1.30 3.30 -29.79
N LYS A 524 1.77 3.64 -30.99
CA LYS A 524 1.08 4.58 -31.89
C LYS A 524 -0.32 4.11 -32.22
N ALA A 525 -0.49 2.86 -32.66
CA ALA A 525 -1.80 2.30 -32.99
C ALA A 525 -2.77 2.36 -31.81
N LEU A 526 -2.29 2.09 -30.59
CA LEU A 526 -3.09 2.20 -29.37
C LEU A 526 -3.54 3.63 -29.07
N LEU A 527 -2.69 4.63 -29.31
CA LEU A 527 -3.04 6.05 -29.15
C LEU A 527 -3.99 6.54 -30.25
N GLU A 528 -3.78 6.10 -31.50
CA GLU A 528 -4.67 6.42 -32.62
C GLU A 528 -6.07 5.84 -32.43
N ALA A 529 -6.17 4.62 -31.87
CA ALA A 529 -7.44 4.01 -31.49
C ALA A 529 -8.19 4.81 -30.41
N LYS A 530 -7.47 5.63 -29.63
CA LYS A 530 -8.02 6.55 -28.63
C LYS A 530 -8.25 7.97 -29.17
N GLY A 531 -8.09 8.17 -30.48
CA GLY A 531 -8.34 9.45 -31.15
C GLY A 531 -7.14 10.40 -31.19
N VAL A 532 -5.98 10.03 -30.67
CA VAL A 532 -4.77 10.85 -30.75
C VAL A 532 -4.24 10.86 -32.18
N ARG A 533 -3.89 12.04 -32.69
CA ARG A 533 -3.35 12.25 -34.06
C ARG A 533 -1.95 12.86 -34.01
N ASN A 534 -1.31 13.02 -35.17
CA ASN A 534 0.02 13.60 -35.31
C ASN A 534 1.11 12.84 -34.53
N ILE A 535 1.20 11.53 -34.74
CA ILE A 535 2.14 10.65 -34.03
C ILE A 535 3.28 10.21 -34.95
N THR A 536 4.51 10.51 -34.55
CA THR A 536 5.75 10.01 -35.15
C THR A 536 6.31 8.88 -34.29
N ALA A 537 6.72 7.77 -34.90
CA ALA A 537 7.27 6.61 -34.19
C ALA A 537 8.62 6.20 -34.81
N GLU A 538 9.66 6.17 -34.00
CA GLU A 538 11.02 5.82 -34.42
C GLU A 538 11.65 4.76 -33.51
N GLY A 539 12.47 3.88 -34.08
CA GLY A 539 13.19 2.84 -33.34
C GLY A 539 14.68 3.15 -33.25
N PHE A 540 15.28 2.91 -32.08
CA PHE A 540 16.71 3.14 -31.81
C PHE A 540 17.48 1.88 -31.43
N GLY A 541 16.86 0.70 -31.56
CA GLY A 541 17.46 -0.57 -31.19
C GLY A 541 17.93 -0.56 -29.74
N GLU A 542 19.18 -0.98 -29.51
CA GLU A 542 19.79 -1.15 -28.19
C GLU A 542 20.38 0.13 -27.62
N ALA A 543 20.29 1.24 -28.34
CA ALA A 543 20.92 2.49 -27.94
C ALA A 543 20.40 2.98 -26.58
N MET A 544 21.25 3.70 -25.85
CA MET A 544 20.88 4.36 -24.60
C MET A 544 20.20 3.41 -23.58
N PRO A 545 20.88 2.34 -23.14
CA PRO A 545 20.34 1.46 -22.10
C PRO A 545 20.17 2.24 -20.79
N VAL A 546 19.06 1.98 -20.10
CA VAL A 546 18.74 2.55 -18.78
C VAL A 546 18.99 1.54 -17.65
N ALA A 547 19.16 0.27 -18.01
CA ALA A 547 19.43 -0.84 -17.12
C ALA A 547 20.53 -1.77 -17.66
N ASP A 548 20.98 -2.72 -16.84
CA ASP A 548 21.89 -3.77 -17.30
C ASP A 548 21.21 -4.69 -18.31
N ASN A 549 21.94 -5.20 -19.31
CA ASN A 549 21.40 -6.21 -20.23
C ASN A 549 21.70 -7.67 -19.80
N GLY A 550 22.49 -7.85 -18.74
CA GLY A 550 22.85 -9.17 -18.22
C GLY A 550 21.68 -9.90 -17.57
N SER A 551 20.81 -9.19 -16.87
CA SER A 551 19.64 -9.73 -16.19
C SER A 551 18.36 -9.57 -17.01
N GLU A 552 17.39 -10.48 -16.82
CA GLU A 552 16.08 -10.34 -17.48
C GLU A 552 15.32 -9.11 -16.99
N SER A 553 15.46 -8.74 -15.71
CA SER A 553 14.85 -7.54 -15.17
C SER A 553 15.41 -6.28 -15.84
N GLY A 554 16.72 -6.20 -16.05
CA GLY A 554 17.34 -5.07 -16.71
C GLY A 554 17.00 -5.02 -18.20
N ARG A 555 16.99 -6.16 -18.90
CA ARG A 555 16.47 -6.24 -20.28
C ARG A 555 15.03 -5.77 -20.39
N ALA A 556 14.16 -6.16 -19.47
CA ALA A 556 12.78 -5.67 -19.43
C ALA A 556 12.69 -4.13 -19.29
N GLN A 557 13.61 -3.51 -18.54
CA GLN A 557 13.73 -2.06 -18.47
C GLN A 557 14.35 -1.44 -19.74
N ASN A 558 15.13 -2.16 -20.54
CA ASN A 558 15.62 -1.62 -21.81
C ASN A 558 14.57 -1.70 -22.93
N ARG A 559 13.66 -2.68 -22.88
CA ARG A 559 12.47 -2.76 -23.74
C ARG A 559 11.46 -1.67 -23.36
N ARG A 560 11.52 -0.52 -24.03
CA ARG A 560 10.69 0.64 -23.69
C ARG A 560 10.33 1.49 -24.89
N VAL A 561 9.26 2.26 -24.76
CA VAL A 561 8.96 3.39 -25.64
C VAL A 561 8.91 4.65 -24.78
N GLU A 562 9.78 5.61 -25.12
CA GLU A 562 9.74 6.95 -24.54
C GLU A 562 8.73 7.81 -25.31
N ILE A 563 8.03 8.69 -24.59
CA ILE A 563 7.04 9.59 -25.16
C ILE A 563 7.52 11.03 -25.00
N TRP A 564 7.45 11.79 -26.08
CA TRP A 564 7.75 13.21 -26.16
C TRP A 564 6.58 13.95 -26.82
N LEU A 565 6.29 15.19 -26.40
CA LEU A 565 5.28 16.04 -27.05
C LEU A 565 5.96 17.17 -27.82
N THR A 566 5.47 17.42 -29.03
CA THR A 566 5.79 18.63 -29.80
C THR A 566 4.66 19.63 -29.61
N ARG A 567 5.01 20.88 -29.27
CA ARG A 567 4.06 21.99 -29.19
C ARG A 567 4.16 22.78 -30.48
N LYS A 568 3.13 22.73 -31.33
CA LYS A 568 3.05 23.54 -32.55
C LYS A 568 2.57 24.96 -32.29
#